data_AF-A0A133Y5F9-F1
#
_entry.id   AF-A0A133Y5F9-F1
#
_cell.length_a   1.000
_cell.length_b   1.000
_cell.length_c   1.000
_cell.angle_alpha   90.00
_cell.angle_beta   90.00
_cell.angle_gamma   90.00
#
_symmetry.space_group_name_H-M   'P 1'
#
loop_
_entity.id
_entity.type
_entity.pdbx_description
1 polymer ?
#
loop_
_entity_poly.entity_id
_entity_poly.type
_entity_poly.pdbx_seq_one_letter_code
_entity_poly.pdbx_strand_id
1 'polypeptide(L)'
;MATDHIDRTQAFLDSLLRLGNQLKAAENQQKFYINRMLELKKDGQTDTKEYADLDAKTKSLQQIIDKYRPIYLKRMEMVKEATAIAKRRRNKK
;
A
#
# COMPACT_ATOMS: atom_id res chain seq x y z
N MET A 1 18.22 10.19 -27.76
CA MET A 1 18.23 9.51 -26.44
C MET A 1 17.37 10.24 -25.39
N ALA A 2 16.19 10.77 -25.76
CA ALA A 2 15.27 11.44 -24.81
C ALA A 2 14.08 10.54 -24.40
N THR A 3 13.82 9.49 -25.18
CA THR A 3 12.78 8.48 -24.95
C THR A 3 13.02 7.69 -23.66
N ASP A 4 14.26 7.27 -23.41
CA ASP A 4 14.63 6.39 -22.30
C ASP A 4 14.34 6.97 -20.90
N HIS A 5 14.42 8.30 -20.75
CA HIS A 5 14.15 8.99 -19.48
C HIS A 5 12.65 9.22 -19.22
N ILE A 6 11.85 9.40 -20.28
CA ILE A 6 10.39 9.53 -20.17
C ILE A 6 9.78 8.16 -19.84
N ASP A 7 10.23 7.11 -20.52
CA ASP A 7 9.77 5.74 -20.29
C ASP A 7 10.08 5.25 -18.87
N ARG A 8 11.28 5.58 -18.34
CA ARG A 8 11.65 5.26 -16.95
C ARG A 8 10.82 6.03 -15.91
N THR A 9 10.46 7.27 -16.20
CA THR A 9 9.62 8.09 -15.30
C THR A 9 8.18 7.57 -15.27
N GLN A 10 7.64 7.20 -16.43
CA GLN A 10 6.31 6.61 -16.54
C GLN A 10 6.24 5.25 -15.83
N ALA A 11 7.21 4.37 -16.08
CA ALA A 11 7.30 3.07 -15.41
C ALA A 11 7.39 3.21 -13.87
N PHE A 12 8.07 4.25 -13.38
CA PHE A 12 8.11 4.54 -11.94
C PHE A 12 6.74 4.93 -11.40
N LEU A 13 6.02 5.85 -12.06
CA LEU A 13 4.67 6.27 -11.65
C LEU A 13 3.68 5.11 -11.68
N ASP A 14 3.73 4.26 -12.72
CA ASP A 14 2.87 3.08 -12.84
C ASP A 14 3.18 2.05 -11.74
N SER A 15 4.46 1.84 -11.44
CA SER A 15 4.87 0.96 -10.33
C SER A 15 4.38 1.48 -8.97
N LEU A 16 4.36 2.81 -8.79
CA LEU A 16 3.91 3.47 -7.57
C LEU A 16 2.39 3.35 -7.41
N LEU A 17 1.64 3.57 -8.49
CA LEU A 17 0.19 3.41 -8.52
C LEU A 17 -0.19 1.94 -8.23
N ARG A 18 0.51 0.99 -8.86
CA ARG A 18 0.30 -0.44 -8.61
C ARG A 18 0.59 -0.81 -7.16
N LEU A 19 1.67 -0.31 -6.58
CA LEU A 19 2.01 -0.53 -5.17
C LEU A 19 0.93 0.03 -4.24
N GLY A 20 0.44 1.24 -4.50
CA GLY A 20 -0.65 1.85 -3.74
C GLY A 20 -1.94 1.02 -3.81
N ASN A 21 -2.31 0.53 -5.00
CA ASN A 21 -3.48 -0.33 -5.18
C ASN A 21 -3.34 -1.67 -4.44
N GLN A 22 -2.14 -2.28 -4.49
CA GLN A 22 -1.86 -3.52 -3.77
C GLN A 22 -1.92 -3.33 -2.25
N LEU A 23 -1.37 -2.23 -1.73
CA LEU A 23 -1.47 -1.88 -0.31
C LEU A 23 -2.91 -1.69 0.12
N LYS A 24 -3.69 -0.93 -0.65
CA LYS A 24 -5.12 -0.70 -0.36
C LYS A 24 -5.93 -2.01 -0.39
N ALA A 25 -5.65 -2.90 -1.34
CA ALA A 25 -6.28 -4.21 -1.40
C ALA A 25 -5.92 -5.07 -0.17
N ALA A 26 -4.64 -5.10 0.21
CA ALA A 26 -4.19 -5.81 1.41
C ALA A 26 -4.85 -5.27 2.68
N GLU A 27 -4.94 -3.93 2.83
CA GLU A 27 -5.61 -3.28 3.97
C GLU A 27 -7.11 -3.63 4.04
N ASN A 28 -7.80 -3.62 2.91
CA ASN A 28 -9.22 -3.97 2.86
C ASN A 28 -9.45 -5.44 3.21
N GLN A 29 -8.62 -6.33 2.68
CA GLN A 29 -8.70 -7.76 2.96
C GLN A 29 -8.37 -8.06 4.43
N GLN A 30 -7.39 -7.36 4.99
CA GLN A 30 -7.06 -7.45 6.40
C GLN A 30 -8.23 -6.99 7.28
N LYS A 31 -8.86 -5.86 6.96
CA LYS A 31 -10.05 -5.38 7.68
C LYS A 31 -11.19 -6.39 7.63
N PHE A 32 -11.41 -7.02 6.47
CA PHE A 32 -12.42 -8.07 6.34
C PHE A 32 -12.15 -9.25 7.28
N TYR A 33 -10.91 -9.76 7.32
CA TYR A 33 -10.55 -10.84 8.23
C TYR A 33 -10.66 -10.45 9.70
N ILE A 34 -10.23 -9.24 10.06
CA ILE A 34 -10.38 -8.72 11.43
C ILE A 34 -11.86 -8.65 11.81
N ASN A 35 -12.74 -8.14 10.93
CA ASN A 35 -14.17 -8.08 11.20
C ASN A 35 -14.74 -9.48 11.43
N ARG A 36 -14.38 -10.46 10.61
CA ARG A 36 -14.79 -11.85 10.79
C ARG A 36 -14.28 -12.43 12.11
N MET A 37 -13.03 -12.15 12.49
CA MET A 37 -12.48 -12.56 13.78
C MET A 37 -13.21 -11.89 14.96
N LEU A 38 -13.66 -10.64 14.81
CA LEU A 38 -14.44 -9.94 15.83
C LEU A 38 -15.83 -10.58 16.01
N GLU A 39 -16.46 -11.03 14.94
CA GLU A 39 -17.70 -11.82 15.01
C GLU A 39 -17.47 -13.13 15.77
N LEU A 40 -16.48 -13.93 15.34
CA LEU A 40 -16.13 -15.18 16.01
C LEU A 40 -15.79 -14.97 17.49
N LYS A 41 -15.11 -13.87 17.83
CA LYS A 41 -14.78 -13.52 19.21
C LYS A 41 -16.03 -13.18 20.04
N LYS A 42 -17.03 -12.52 19.44
CA LYS A 42 -18.32 -12.25 20.11
C LYS A 42 -19.08 -13.53 20.41
N ASP A 43 -18.98 -14.51 19.50
CA ASP A 43 -19.63 -15.82 19.64
C ASP A 43 -18.82 -16.81 20.50
N GLY A 44 -17.69 -16.37 21.09
CA GLY A 44 -16.81 -17.21 21.91
C GLY A 44 -16.01 -18.26 21.12
N GLN A 45 -15.97 -18.16 19.79
CA GLN A 45 -15.35 -19.12 18.87
C GLN A 45 -13.87 -18.80 18.58
N THR A 46 -13.11 -18.41 19.59
CA THR A 46 -11.69 -18.02 19.43
C THR A 46 -10.74 -19.21 19.30
N ASP A 47 -11.13 -20.39 19.76
CA ASP A 47 -10.31 -21.62 19.68
C ASP A 47 -10.60 -22.47 18.43
N THR A 48 -11.31 -21.89 17.46
CA THR A 48 -11.62 -22.57 16.20
C THR A 48 -10.47 -22.49 15.21
N LYS A 49 -10.36 -23.50 14.34
CA LYS A 49 -9.40 -23.47 13.21
C LYS A 49 -9.62 -22.24 12.33
N GLU A 50 -10.87 -21.83 12.13
CA GLU A 50 -11.21 -20.62 11.37
C GLU A 50 -10.58 -19.37 11.97
N TYR A 51 -10.66 -19.19 13.30
CA TYR A 51 -10.04 -18.06 13.98
C TYR A 51 -8.51 -18.06 13.84
N ALA A 52 -7.86 -19.22 14.03
CA ALA A 52 -6.42 -19.35 13.89
C ALA A 52 -5.94 -19.06 12.46
N ASP A 53 -6.68 -19.54 11.45
CA ASP A 53 -6.38 -19.27 10.03
C ASP A 53 -6.54 -17.78 9.68
N LEU A 54 -7.59 -17.14 10.19
CA LEU A 54 -7.83 -15.71 10.00
C LEU A 54 -6.76 -14.86 10.70
N ASP A 55 -6.31 -15.26 11.89
CA ASP A 55 -5.22 -14.59 12.61
C ASP A 55 -3.92 -14.67 11.82
N ALA A 56 -3.55 -15.86 11.34
CA ALA A 56 -2.35 -16.05 10.52
C ALA A 56 -2.40 -15.22 9.23
N LYS A 57 -3.54 -15.21 8.53
CA LYS A 57 -3.74 -14.40 7.31
C LYS A 57 -3.66 -12.91 7.60
N THR A 58 -4.26 -12.45 8.70
CA THR A 58 -4.24 -11.05 9.12
C THR A 58 -2.83 -10.58 9.45
N LYS A 59 -2.05 -11.39 10.18
CA LYS A 59 -0.64 -11.12 10.50
C LYS A 59 0.24 -11.10 9.25
N SER A 60 0.04 -12.04 8.33
CA SER A 60 0.77 -12.05 7.05
C SER A 60 0.48 -10.80 6.22
N LEU A 61 -0.77 -10.34 6.17
CA LEU A 61 -1.12 -9.11 5.46
C LEU A 61 -0.54 -7.88 6.16
N GLN A 62 -0.54 -7.84 7.50
CA GLN A 62 0.10 -6.76 8.26
C GLN A 62 1.59 -6.64 7.92
N GLN A 63 2.31 -7.76 7.87
CA GLN A 63 3.74 -7.76 7.53
C GLN A 63 4.02 -7.20 6.13
N ILE A 64 3.17 -7.52 5.15
CA ILE A 64 3.26 -6.96 3.79
C ILE A 64 3.02 -5.45 3.83
N ILE A 65 1.96 -5.01 4.52
CA ILE A 65 1.62 -3.59 4.65
C ILE A 65 2.77 -2.83 5.32
N ASP A 66 3.29 -3.33 6.45
CA ASP A 66 4.36 -2.68 7.22
C ASP A 66 5.65 -2.57 6.43
N LYS A 67 5.97 -3.58 5.61
CA LYS A 67 7.16 -3.57 4.76
C LYS A 67 7.05 -2.55 3.64
N TYR A 68 5.91 -2.47 2.97
CA TYR A 68 5.77 -1.71 1.72
C TYR A 68 5.17 -0.32 1.88
N ARG A 69 4.37 -0.06 2.92
CA ARG A 69 3.80 1.26 3.23
C ARG A 69 4.87 2.36 3.36
N PRO A 70 5.97 2.20 4.13
CA PRO A 70 6.98 3.24 4.23
C PRO A 70 7.68 3.50 2.88
N ILE A 71 7.88 2.47 2.06
CA ILE A 71 8.46 2.60 0.72
C ILE A 71 7.52 3.40 -0.19
N TYR A 72 6.22 3.09 -0.16
CA TYR A 72 5.20 3.80 -0.92
C TYR A 72 5.13 5.29 -0.52
N LEU A 73 5.10 5.58 0.78
CA LEU A 73 5.04 6.96 1.28
C LEU A 73 6.27 7.78 0.87
N LYS A 74 7.47 7.22 1.04
CA LYS A 74 8.72 7.88 0.63
C LYS A 74 8.74 8.18 -0.88
N ARG A 75 8.28 7.24 -1.72
CA ARG A 75 8.20 7.45 -3.17
C ARG A 75 7.15 8.51 -3.54
N MET A 76 6.00 8.53 -2.87
CA MET A 76 4.99 9.56 -3.06
C MET A 76 5.51 10.96 -2.69
N GLU A 77 6.30 11.07 -1.63
CA GLU A 77 6.95 12.32 -1.22
C GLU A 77 7.91 12.82 -2.29
N MET A 78 8.78 11.96 -2.83
CA MET A 78 9.68 12.31 -3.93
C MET A 78 8.94 12.85 -5.16
N VAL A 79 7.79 12.24 -5.52
CA VAL A 79 6.95 12.72 -6.63
C VAL A 79 6.37 14.10 -6.33
N LYS A 80 5.90 14.34 -5.10
CA LYS A 80 5.39 15.65 -4.68
C LYS A 80 6.48 16.73 -4.72
N GLU A 81 7.68 16.42 -4.27
CA GLU A 81 8.83 17.34 -4.33
C GLU A 81 9.22 17.65 -5.77
N ALA A 82 9.35 16.63 -6.61
CA ALA A 82 9.70 16.81 -8.03
C ALA A 82 8.67 17.69 -8.76
N THR A 83 7.38 17.47 -8.51
CA THR A 83 6.30 18.28 -9.10
C THR A 83 6.27 19.71 -8.55
N ALA A 84 6.55 19.91 -7.25
CA ALA A 84 6.65 21.24 -6.65
C ALA A 84 7.84 22.05 -7.19
N ILE A 85 9.00 21.42 -7.36
CA ILE A 85 10.19 22.04 -7.97
C ILE A 85 9.91 22.44 -9.42
N ALA A 86 9.27 21.57 -10.20
CA ALA A 86 8.88 21.86 -11.57
C ALA A 86 7.93 23.07 -11.66
N LYS A 87 6.92 23.14 -10.78
CA LYS A 87 5.99 24.29 -10.71
C LYS A 87 6.70 25.59 -10.34
N ARG A 88 7.58 25.58 -9.33
CA ARG A 88 8.37 26.77 -8.93
C ARG A 88 9.27 27.27 -10.06
N ARG A 89 9.90 26.37 -10.82
CA ARG A 89 10.72 26.73 -11.99
C ARG A 89 9.89 27.36 -13.11
N ARG A 90 8.66 26.90 -13.32
CA ARG A 90 7.75 27.44 -14.34
C ARG A 90 7.24 28.84 -14.02
N ASN A 91 6.97 29.14 -12.74
CA ASN A 91 6.48 30.46 -12.32
C ASN A 91 7.59 31.53 -12.19
N LYS A 92 8.85 31.15 -12.34
CA LYS A 92 10.01 32.06 -12.30
C LYS A 92 10.45 32.53 -13.70
N LYS A 93 9.68 32.18 -14.74
CA LYS A 93 9.83 32.61 -16.13
C LYS A 93 8.73 33.60 -16.48
#